data_AF-A0A7T4AZ93-F1
#
_entry.id   AF-A0A7T4AZ93-F1
#
_cell.length_a   1.000
_cell.length_b   1.000
_cell.length_c   1.000
_cell.angle_alpha   90.00
_cell.angle_beta   90.00
_cell.angle_gamma   90.00
#
_symmetry.space_group_name_H-M   'P 1'
#
loop_
_entity.id
_entity.type
_entity.pdbx_description
1 polymer ?
#
loop_
_entity_poly.entity_id
_entity_poly.type
_entity_poly.pdbx_seq_one_letter_code
_entity_poly.pdbx_strand_id
1 'polypeptide(L)' 'MTMKLKPCPECGCPDEAYVDSNRHAEASWITCGYCDHQIQAKVDEETLTERWNALDRSNMPAFDPDA' A
#
# COMPACT_ATOMS: atom_id res chain seq x y z
N MET A 1 15.00 -8.56 1.66
CA MET A 1 13.84 -9.28 1.09
C MET A 1 12.85 -8.22 0.65
N THR A 2 12.60 -8.07 -0.64
CA THR A 2 11.62 -7.07 -1.12
C THR A 2 10.23 -7.63 -0.84
N MET A 3 9.58 -7.15 0.21
CA MET A 3 8.20 -7.53 0.53
C MET A 3 7.31 -7.07 -0.62
N LYS A 4 6.64 -8.02 -1.29
CA LYS A 4 5.83 -7.73 -2.47
C LYS A 4 4.50 -7.15 -2.01
N LEU A 5 4.33 -5.84 -2.18
CA LEU A 5 3.08 -5.15 -1.92
C LEU A 5 2.07 -5.52 -3.01
N LYS A 6 0.86 -5.91 -2.62
CA LYS A 6 -0.26 -6.04 -3.56
C LYS A 6 -0.62 -4.67 -4.16
N PRO A 7 -1.34 -4.64 -5.28
CA PRO A 7 -1.75 -3.41 -5.92
C PRO A 7 -2.65 -2.55 -5.02
N CYS A 8 -2.67 -1.25 -5.31
CA CYS A 8 -3.44 -0.27 -4.54
C CYS A 8 -4.95 -0.54 -4.64
N PRO A 9 -5.67 -0.70 -3.52
CA PRO A 9 -7.10 -1.01 -3.53
C PRO A 9 -7.95 0.09 -4.17
N GLU A 10 -7.48 1.34 -4.24
CA GLU A 10 -8.22 2.44 -4.85
C GLU A 10 -8.04 2.54 -6.35
N CYS A 11 -6.81 2.46 -6.87
CA CYS A 11 -6.55 2.79 -8.28
C CYS A 11 -6.18 1.60 -9.17
N GLY A 12 -5.96 0.40 -8.62
CA GLY A 12 -5.53 -0.72 -9.47
C GLY A 12 -4.01 -0.92 -9.51
N CYS A 13 -3.21 0.09 -9.17
CA CYS A 13 -1.80 0.14 -9.61
C CYS A 13 -0.93 -0.99 -9.01
N PRO A 14 -0.25 -1.81 -9.84
CA PRO A 14 0.49 -3.00 -9.39
C PRO A 14 1.90 -2.79 -8.85
N ASP A 15 2.58 -1.68 -9.19
CA ASP A 15 4.02 -1.54 -8.92
C ASP A 15 4.44 -0.16 -8.36
N GLU A 16 3.48 0.66 -7.90
CA GLU A 16 3.75 2.01 -7.37
C GLU A 16 3.54 2.16 -5.87
N ALA A 17 3.20 1.10 -5.14
CA ALA A 17 3.07 1.17 -3.70
C ALA A 17 4.44 1.04 -3.02
N TYR A 18 4.78 1.96 -2.13
CA TYR A 18 5.99 1.91 -1.30
C TYR A 18 5.61 1.95 0.18
N VAL A 19 6.36 1.20 0.98
CA VAL A 19 6.24 1.15 2.44
C VAL A 19 7.38 1.91 3.07
N ASP A 20 7.06 2.71 4.07
CA ASP A 20 8.01 3.48 4.86
C ASP A 20 7.69 3.33 6.34
N SER A 21 8.71 3.40 7.18
CA SER A 21 8.56 3.36 8.63
C SER A 21 9.37 4.43 9.32
N ASN A 22 8.81 4.98 10.40
CA ASN A 22 9.50 5.93 11.25
C ASN A 22 9.69 5.33 12.64
N ARG A 23 10.93 4.97 12.96
CA ARG A 23 11.30 4.47 14.29
C ARG A 23 10.99 5.47 15.41
N HIS A 24 11.04 6.77 15.13
CA HIS A 24 10.74 7.79 16.15
C HIS A 24 9.25 7.88 16.47
N ALA A 25 8.39 7.56 15.50
CA ALA A 25 6.94 7.60 15.65
C ALA A 25 6.35 6.21 15.94
N GLU A 26 7.18 5.16 15.94
CA GLU A 26 6.78 3.75 16.03
C GLU A 26 5.62 3.43 15.08
N ALA A 27 5.69 3.99 13.88
CA ALA A 27 4.61 3.95 12.91
C ALA A 27 5.15 3.72 11.51
N SER A 28 4.38 2.98 10.73
CA SER A 28 4.64 2.72 9.32
C SER A 28 3.50 3.29 8.49
N TRP A 29 3.78 3.60 7.23
CA TRP A 29 2.79 3.98 6.24
C TRP A 29 3.09 3.33 4.89
N ILE A 30 2.05 3.07 4.12
CA ILE A 30 2.14 2.62 2.74
C ILE A 30 1.47 3.68 1.89
N THR A 31 2.17 4.14 0.85
CA THR A 31 1.67 5.16 -0.07
C THR A 31 1.68 4.59 -1.49
N CYS A 32 0.62 4.82 -2.24
CA CYS A 32 0.58 4.55 -3.67
C CYS A 32 1.08 5.78 -4.44
N GLY A 33 2.12 5.61 -5.26
CA GLY A 33 2.66 6.66 -6.13
C GLY A 33 1.74 7.11 -7.27
N TYR A 34 0.70 6.32 -7.58
CA TYR A 34 -0.20 6.62 -8.71
C TYR A 34 -1.39 7.51 -8.33
N CYS A 35 -2.06 7.21 -7.21
CA CYS A 35 -3.25 7.94 -6.78
C CYS A 35 -3.09 8.66 -5.43
N ASP A 36 -1.88 8.71 -4.89
CA ASP A 36 -1.55 9.28 -3.57
C ASP A 36 -2.31 8.63 -2.39
N HIS A 37 -2.99 7.50 -2.61
CA HIS A 37 -3.66 6.79 -1.53
C HIS A 37 -2.65 6.28 -0.50
N GLN A 38 -2.84 6.65 0.76
CA GLN A 38 -1.96 6.30 1.86
C GLN A 38 -2.72 5.66 3.02
N ILE A 39 -2.13 4.62 3.61
CA ILE A 39 -2.54 4.09 4.91
C ILE A 39 -1.40 4.28 5.92
N GLN A 40 -1.75 4.62 7.17
CA GLN A 40 -0.80 4.78 8.26
C GLN A 40 -1.28 3.99 9.48
N ALA A 41 -0.36 3.28 10.15
CA ALA A 41 -0.63 2.64 11.43
C ALA A 41 0.61 2.54 12.31
N LYS A 42 0.41 2.52 13.64
CA LYS A 42 1.46 2.29 14.65
C LYS A 42 1.85 0.81 14.74
N VAL A 43 2.41 0.29 13.66
CA VAL A 43 2.85 -1.11 13.52
C VAL A 43 4.10 -1.16 12.65
N ASP A 44 4.84 -2.27 12.71
CA ASP A 44 5.98 -2.52 11.83
C ASP A 44 5.58 -2.68 10.36
N GLU A 45 6.55 -2.53 9.47
CA GLU A 45 6.38 -2.62 8.01
C GLU A 45 5.75 -3.95 7.59
N GLU A 46 6.13 -5.06 8.23
CA GLU A 46 5.60 -6.39 7.96
C GLU A 46 4.10 -6.46 8.25
N THR A 47 3.68 -6.03 9.44
CA THR A 47 2.27 -6.01 9.84
C THR A 47 1.45 -5.04 8.97
N LEU A 48 2.02 -3.88 8.62
CA LEU A 48 1.35 -2.94 7.73
C LEU A 48 1.18 -3.53 6.32
N THR A 49 2.22 -4.20 5.83
CA THR A 49 2.20 -4.91 4.55
C THR A 49 1.14 -6.01 4.56
N GLU A 50 1.04 -6.81 5.62
CA GLU A 50 -0.02 -7.82 5.76
C GLU A 50 -1.41 -7.19 5.74
N ARG A 51 -1.62 -6.09 6.49
CA ARG A 51 -2.90 -5.36 6.51
C ARG A 51 -3.26 -4.85 5.12
N TRP A 52 -2.33 -4.22 4.42
CA TRP A 52 -2.52 -3.79 3.04
C TRP A 52 -2.88 -4.98 2.16
N ASN A 53 -2.13 -6.08 2.24
CA ASN A 53 -2.37 -7.29 1.47
C ASN A 53 -3.71 -7.98 1.78
N ALA A 54 -4.23 -7.79 3.00
CA ALA A 54 -5.52 -8.29 3.47
C ALA A 54 -6.70 -7.37 3.12
N LEU A 55 -6.47 -6.13 2.66
CA LEU A 55 -7.54 -5.27 2.17
C LEU A 55 -8.30 -5.95 1.04
N ASP A 56 -9.63 -5.84 1.12
CA ASP A 56 -10.51 -6.35 0.08
C ASP A 56 -10.27 -5.57 -1.22
N ARG A 57 -10.07 -6.31 -2.30
CA ARG A 57 -9.83 -5.78 -3.65
C ARG A 57 -10.86 -6.29 -4.64
N SER A 58 -11.98 -6.83 -4.16
CA SER A 58 -13.00 -7.36 -5.05
C SER A 58 -13.72 -6.25 -5.82
N ASN A 59 -13.73 -5.02 -5.30
CA ASN A 59 -14.25 -3.81 -5.99
C ASN A 59 -13.15 -2.91 -6.53
N MET A 60 -11.93 -3.42 -6.65
CA MET A 60 -10.81 -2.66 -7.19
C MET A 60 -11.09 -2.30 -8.66
N PRO A 61 -10.94 -1.03 -9.06
CA PRO A 61 -11.03 -0.68 -10.47
C PRO A 61 -9.89 -1.37 -11.24
N ALA A 62 -10.17 -1.71 -12.51
CA ALA A 62 -9.10 -2.13 -13.41
C ALA A 62 -8.09 -0.97 -13.49
N PHE A 63 -6.81 -1.29 -13.37
CA PHE A 63 -5.76 -0.30 -13.58
C PHE A 63 -5.75 0.07 -15.06
N ASP A 64 -6.24 1.26 -15.40
CA ASP A 64 -6.20 1.84 -16.73
C ASP A 64 -5.08 2.89 -16.78
N PRO A 65 -3.87 2.55 -17.30
CA PRO A 65 -2.76 3.49 -17.42
C PRO A 65 -2.92 4.54 -18.54
N ASP A 66 -4.06 4.55 -19.24
CA ASP A 66 -4.34 5.36 -20.45
C ASP A 66 -5.55 6.31 -20.30
N ALA A 67 -6.19 6.34 -19.12
CA ALA A 67 -7.43 7.11 -18.86
C ALA A 67 -7.18 8.58 -18.50
#